data_AF-R4NN64-F1
#
_entry.id   AF-R4NN64-F1
#
_cell.length_a   1.000
_cell.length_b   1.000
_cell.length_c   1.000
_cell.angle_alpha   90.00
_cell.angle_beta   90.00
_cell.angle_gamma   90.00
#
_symmetry.space_group_name_H-M   'P 1'
#
loop_
_entity.id
_entity.type
_entity.pdbx_description
1 polymer ?
#
loop_
_entity_poly.entity_id
_entity_poly.type
_entity_poly.pdbx_seq_one_letter_code
_entity_poly.pdbx_strand_id
1 'polypeptide(L)'
;MRSGYKGGKYMNELEVTMFQAGCGDSFLVTINSITEINILIDCVTRDTYFNYIKPKLIQMKNKNKVLDFVVLSHMHDDHIGGAIEFFEEN
;
A
#
# COMPACT_ATOMS: atom_id res chain seq x y z
N MET A 1 30.23 -6.29 1.52
CA MET A 1 30.01 -7.54 0.76
C MET A 1 28.54 -7.92 0.86
N ARG A 2 27.73 -7.66 -0.18
CA ARG A 2 26.41 -8.30 -0.29
C ARG A 2 26.60 -9.59 -1.07
N SER A 3 26.41 -10.72 -0.39
CA SER A 3 26.48 -12.07 -0.95
C SER A 3 25.48 -12.20 -2.10
N GLY A 4 25.93 -12.71 -3.24
CA GLY A 4 25.11 -12.93 -4.42
C GLY A 4 24.09 -14.04 -4.16
N TYR A 5 22.81 -13.67 -4.19
CA TYR A 5 21.71 -14.63 -4.17
C TYR A 5 21.61 -15.25 -5.57
N LYS A 6 21.85 -16.57 -5.69
CA LYS A 6 21.60 -17.31 -6.93
C LYS A 6 20.09 -17.59 -6.99
N GLY A 7 19.40 -16.83 -7.84
CA GLY A 7 17.95 -16.86 -7.98
C GLY A 7 17.41 -18.27 -8.28
N GLY A 8 16.39 -18.66 -7.51
CA GLY A 8 15.53 -19.80 -7.83
C GLY A 8 14.62 -19.48 -9.02
N LYS A 9 13.79 -20.46 -9.40
CA LYS A 9 12.94 -20.50 -10.61
C LYS A 9 11.97 -19.30 -10.81
N TYR A 10 11.84 -18.41 -9.83
CA TYR A 10 10.98 -17.23 -9.85
C TYR A 10 11.74 -16.03 -9.28
N MET A 11 11.68 -14.88 -9.94
CA MET A 11 12.25 -13.61 -9.48
C MET A 11 11.11 -12.64 -9.19
N ASN A 12 10.75 -12.56 -7.92
CA ASN A 12 9.77 -11.59 -7.41
C ASN A 12 10.52 -10.65 -6.47
N GLU A 13 10.36 -9.34 -6.64
CA GLU A 13 10.85 -8.36 -5.69
C GLU A 13 9.69 -7.83 -4.84
N LEU A 14 9.94 -7.66 -3.54
CA LEU A 14 8.96 -7.14 -2.60
C LEU A 14 9.38 -5.73 -2.19
N GLU A 15 8.52 -4.76 -2.45
CA GLU A 15 8.64 -3.40 -1.95
C GLU A 15 7.58 -3.16 -0.88
N VAL A 16 7.99 -2.60 0.27
CA VAL A 16 7.07 -2.21 1.34
C VAL A 16 7.26 -0.72 1.60
N THR A 17 6.19 0.05 1.40
CA THR A 17 6.13 1.47 1.77
C THR A 17 5.25 1.61 3.00
N MET A 18 5.81 2.09 4.11
CA MET A 18 5.05 2.42 5.32
C MET A 18 4.63 3.90 5.28
N PHE A 19 3.37 4.19 5.55
CA PHE A 19 2.86 5.56 5.60
C PHE A 19 3.01 6.16 7.00
N GLN A 20 3.13 7.50 7.07
CA GLN A 20 3.15 8.20 8.34
C GLN A 20 1.75 8.15 8.98
N ALA A 21 1.58 7.30 9.99
CA ALA A 21 0.28 6.97 10.54
C ALA A 21 -0.09 7.74 11.83
N GLY A 22 0.89 8.24 12.59
CA GLY A 22 0.61 8.85 13.90
C GLY A 22 0.18 7.81 14.95
N CYS A 23 -1.02 7.24 14.80
CA CYS A 23 -1.57 6.11 15.55
C CYS A 23 -2.14 5.08 14.57
N GLY A 24 -1.90 3.78 14.80
CA GLY A 24 -2.14 2.72 13.82
C GLY A 24 -0.99 2.57 12.82
N ASP A 25 -1.16 1.69 11.84
CA ASP A 25 -0.19 1.42 10.78
C ASP A 25 -0.89 1.35 9.42
N SER A 26 -0.19 1.75 8.36
CA SER A 26 -0.64 1.50 6.99
C SER A 26 0.54 1.28 6.06
N PHE A 27 0.38 0.30 5.17
CA PHE A 27 1.42 -0.14 4.27
C PHE A 27 0.90 -0.27 2.84
N LEU A 28 1.69 0.17 1.88
CA LEU A 28 1.57 -0.27 0.50
C LEU A 28 2.62 -1.33 0.24
N VAL A 29 2.16 -2.55 -0.05
CA VAL A 29 3.00 -3.68 -0.43
C VAL A 29 2.91 -3.86 -1.94
N THR A 30 4.04 -3.78 -2.63
CA THR A 30 4.13 -4.02 -4.07
C THR A 30 4.96 -5.26 -4.33
N ILE A 31 4.38 -6.20 -5.07
CA ILE A 31 5.05 -7.42 -5.54
C ILE A 31 5.37 -7.22 -7.01
N ASN A 32 6.66 -6.98 -7.31
CA ASN A 32 7.16 -6.84 -8.66
C ASN A 32 7.39 -8.25 -9.25
N SER A 33 6.40 -8.76 -9.96
CA SER A 33 6.46 -10.03 -10.70
C SER A 33 6.21 -9.79 -12.20
N ILE A 34 5.85 -10.84 -12.97
CA ILE A 34 5.39 -10.69 -14.36
C ILE A 34 4.20 -9.72 -14.44
N THR A 35 3.31 -9.78 -13.46
CA THR A 35 2.26 -8.79 -13.23
C THR A 35 2.50 -8.16 -11.87
N GLU A 36 2.60 -6.83 -11.84
CA GLU A 36 2.73 -6.09 -10.59
C GLU A 36 1.44 -6.24 -9.78
N ILE A 37 1.57 -6.53 -8.48
CA ILE A 37 0.44 -6.60 -7.55
C ILE A 37 0.68 -5.56 -6.47
N ASN A 38 -0.29 -4.67 -6.26
CA ASN A 38 -0.25 -3.62 -5.25
C ASN A 38 -1.36 -3.85 -4.22
N ILE A 39 -0.96 -3.93 -2.95
CA ILE A 39 -1.84 -4.22 -1.82
C ILE A 39 -1.72 -3.08 -0.81
N LEU A 40 -2.83 -2.41 -0.50
CA LEU A 40 -2.90 -1.45 0.59
C LEU A 40 -3.39 -2.19 1.84
N ILE A 41 -2.60 -2.18 2.90
CA ILE A 41 -2.93 -2.77 4.19
C ILE A 41 -3.21 -1.63 5.15
N ASP A 42 -4.44 -1.57 5.66
CA ASP A 42 -5.02 -0.51 6.49
C ASP A 42 -4.92 0.89 5.87
N CYS A 43 -5.76 1.81 6.32
CA CYS A 43 -5.80 3.18 5.79
C CYS A 43 -5.75 4.25 6.89
N VAL A 44 -5.49 3.83 8.14
CA VAL A 44 -5.34 4.70 9.30
C VAL A 44 -6.50 5.71 9.42
N THR A 45 -6.19 6.95 9.81
CA THR A 45 -7.14 8.05 9.94
C THR A 45 -7.39 8.77 8.60
N ARG A 46 -8.49 9.53 8.55
CA ARG A 46 -8.83 10.44 7.46
C ARG A 46 -7.68 11.37 7.07
N ASP A 47 -7.03 11.99 8.05
CA ASP A 47 -5.95 12.94 7.81
C ASP A 47 -4.74 12.26 7.16
N THR A 48 -4.39 11.06 7.62
CA THR A 48 -3.31 10.27 7.00
C THR A 48 -3.64 9.91 5.56
N TYR A 49 -4.90 9.56 5.27
CA TYR A 49 -5.35 9.27 3.92
C TYR A 49 -5.13 10.47 2.98
N PHE A 50 -5.65 11.65 3.33
CA PHE A 50 -5.55 12.82 2.45
C PHE A 50 -4.11 13.34 2.29
N ASN A 51 -3.31 13.27 3.35
CA ASN A 51 -1.97 13.86 3.34
C ASN A 51 -0.88 12.94 2.78
N TYR A 52 -1.03 11.61 2.89
CA TYR A 52 0.05 10.67 2.55
C TYR A 52 -0.38 9.55 1.60
N ILE A 53 -1.51 8.88 1.84
CA ILE A 53 -1.94 7.71 1.05
C ILE A 53 -2.49 8.16 -0.31
N LYS A 54 -3.46 9.07 -0.34
CA LYS A 54 -4.08 9.57 -1.57
C LYS A 54 -3.07 10.15 -2.57
N PRO A 55 -2.11 11.01 -2.17
CA PRO A 55 -1.06 11.48 -3.09
C PRO A 55 -0.24 10.34 -3.70
N LYS A 56 0.08 9.30 -2.92
CA LYS A 56 0.80 8.10 -3.40
C LYS A 56 -0.05 7.30 -4.40
N LEU A 57 -1.33 7.09 -4.12
CA LEU A 57 -2.25 6.38 -5.02
C LEU A 57 -2.46 7.16 -6.34
N ILE A 58 -2.55 8.49 -6.28
CA ILE A 58 -2.60 9.33 -7.49
C ILE A 58 -1.30 9.22 -8.29
N GLN A 59 -0.14 9.21 -7.62
CA GLN A 59 1.15 8.99 -8.29
C GLN A 59 1.20 7.62 -8.99
N MET A 60 0.64 6.57 -8.37
CA MET A 60 0.52 5.23 -8.97
C MET A 60 -0.37 5.26 -10.21
N LYS A 61 -1.56 5.85 -10.10
CA LYS A 61 -2.50 6.01 -11.23
C LYS A 61 -1.85 6.73 -12.41
N ASN A 62 -1.10 7.79 -12.16
CA ASN A 62 -0.36 8.54 -13.20
C ASN A 62 0.74 7.70 -13.89
N LYS A 63 1.18 6.60 -13.26
CA LYS A 63 2.11 5.61 -13.82
C LYS A 63 1.38 4.39 -14.39
N ASN A 64 0.06 4.46 -14.58
CA ASN A 64 -0.81 3.35 -15.01
C ASN A 64 -0.72 2.11 -14.10
N LYS A 65 -0.37 2.32 -12.81
CA LYS A 65 -0.43 1.28 -11.79
C LYS A 65 -1.82 1.28 -11.15
N VAL A 66 -2.28 0.10 -10.75
CA VAL A 66 -3.57 -0.11 -10.10
C VAL A 66 -3.36 -0.57 -8.67
N LEU A 67 -4.36 -0.35 -7.82
CA LEU A 67 -4.43 -0.97 -6.51
C LEU A 67 -5.30 -2.23 -6.63
N ASP A 68 -4.70 -3.40 -6.43
CA ASP A 68 -5.37 -4.68 -6.65
C ASP A 68 -6.19 -5.11 -5.44
N PHE A 69 -5.68 -4.83 -4.25
CA PHE A 69 -6.31 -5.24 -2.99
C PHE A 69 -6.20 -4.16 -1.92
N VAL A 70 -7.26 -4.07 -1.11
CA VAL A 70 -7.26 -3.36 0.17
C VAL A 70 -7.54 -4.39 1.26
N VAL A 71 -6.65 -4.49 2.24
CA VAL A 71 -6.79 -5.39 3.39
C VAL A 71 -6.98 -4.53 4.62
N LEU A 72 -8.10 -4.68 5.31
CA LEU A 72 -8.36 -4.03 6.59
C LEU A 72 -8.21 -5.07 7.70
N SER A 73 -7.25 -4.86 8.59
CA SER A 73 -6.89 -5.83 9.63
C SER A 73 -7.98 -5.96 10.69
N HIS A 74 -8.60 -4.85 11.07
CA HIS A 74 -9.72 -4.76 12.00
C HIS A 74 -10.44 -3.41 11.86
N MET A 75 -11.53 -3.21 12.60
CA MET A 75 -12.47 -2.09 12.40
C MET A 75 -12.31 -0.92 13.39
N HIS A 76 -11.15 -0.78 14.04
CA HIS A 76 -10.92 0.43 14.85
C HIS A 76 -10.64 1.64 13.94
N ASP A 77 -11.09 2.82 14.37
CA ASP A 77 -11.01 4.06 13.58
C ASP A 77 -9.59 4.39 13.12
N ASP A 78 -8.57 4.04 13.92
CA ASP A 78 -7.15 4.21 13.63
C ASP A 78 -6.61 3.23 12.58
N HIS A 79 -7.47 2.40 11.98
CA HIS A 79 -7.15 1.51 10.85
C HIS A 79 -8.11 1.70 9.66
N ILE A 80 -9.38 2.04 9.88
CA ILE A 80 -10.40 2.14 8.82
C ILE A 80 -10.81 3.56 8.42
N GLY A 81 -10.50 4.57 9.23
CA GLY A 81 -11.00 5.94 9.01
C GLY A 81 -10.66 6.49 7.62
N GLY A 82 -9.43 6.27 7.14
CA GLY A 82 -9.02 6.65 5.79
C GLY A 82 -9.58 5.74 4.69
N ALA A 83 -9.99 4.51 5.02
CA ALA A 83 -10.56 3.58 4.05
C ALA A 83 -11.97 4.03 3.63
N ILE A 84 -12.76 4.54 4.59
CA ILE A 84 -14.10 5.07 4.34
C ILE A 84 -14.02 6.18 3.28
N GLU A 85 -13.14 7.16 3.49
CA GLU A 85 -12.93 8.28 2.56
C GLU A 85 -12.44 7.78 1.19
N PHE A 86 -11.55 6.79 1.17
CA PHE A 86 -11.08 6.17 -0.08
C PHE A 86 -12.23 5.56 -0.90
N PHE A 87 -13.12 4.81 -0.27
CA PHE A 87 -14.26 4.17 -0.94
C PHE A 87 -15.40 5.13 -1.27
N GLU A 88 -15.57 6.24 -0.54
CA GLU A 88 -16.55 7.27 -0.92
C GLU A 88 -16.14 8.04 -2.19
N GLU A 89 -14.84 8.14 -2.46
CA GLU A 89 -14.29 8.85 -3.64
C GLU A 89 -14.23 7.99 -4.93
N ASN A 90 -14.47 6.67 -4.87
CA ASN A 90 -14.26 5.73 -5.98
C ASN A 90 -15.39 4.71 -6.14
#